data_AF-J0PGM5-F1
#
_entry.id   AF-J0PGM5-F1
#
_cell.length_a   1.000
_cell.length_b   1.000
_cell.length_c   1.000
_cell.angle_alpha   90.00
_cell.angle_beta   90.00
_cell.angle_gamma   90.00
#
_symmetry.space_group_name_H-M   'P 1'
#
loop_
_entity.id
_entity.type
_entity.pdbx_description
1 polymer ?
#
loop_
_entity_poly.entity_id
_entity_poly.type
_entity_poly.pdbx_seq_one_letter_code
_entity_poly.pdbx_strand_id
1 'polypeptide(L)'
;MSYIPNLTALPLHEILLDNGYVINKNKHSKNNPCLKHENEEGSLVIFKNQNKDGSISYTYKETHTDKVGNIITFCKDRNISVEDLLAGKLEGYRNKKDTLQARDNSSENNEEIQKIINEFKNLKPYDLQNATLIKKRGIDTKLLEPYKEHLKTDNFNNLILATYLAFENKNLNVIPIHQCGINKRLNTPLSTDKEGNIRDKPLKSIAQGSKGIEVLFPNNLSLVKNVIVTENIFDSLAYLELQGLEPKESVLISTAGQFNAQKLELFLKSFFKQLKGRQQGAYNHYLKQE
;
A
#
# COMPACT_ATOMS: atom_id res chain seq x y z
N MET A 1 -6.22 19.34 -34.98
CA MET A 1 -5.34 19.35 -33.80
C MET A 1 -3.90 19.34 -34.26
N SER A 2 -3.14 20.39 -33.95
CA SER A 2 -1.68 20.34 -34.08
C SER A 2 -1.16 19.28 -33.12
N TYR A 3 -0.49 18.25 -33.62
CA TYR A 3 0.11 17.23 -32.77
C TYR A 3 1.15 17.87 -31.85
N ILE A 4 0.90 17.86 -30.54
CA ILE A 4 1.87 18.28 -29.53
C ILE A 4 2.63 17.02 -29.09
N PRO A 5 3.89 16.81 -29.51
CA PRO A 5 4.64 15.64 -29.10
C PRO A 5 4.93 15.67 -27.60
N ASN A 6 4.94 14.47 -26.99
CA ASN A 6 5.40 14.20 -25.62
C ASN A 6 4.66 14.97 -24.52
N LEU A 7 3.34 15.14 -24.65
CA LEU A 7 2.51 15.77 -23.62
C LEU A 7 2.69 15.15 -22.23
N THR A 8 2.89 13.84 -22.16
CA THR A 8 3.09 13.13 -20.89
C THR A 8 4.39 13.49 -20.19
N ALA A 9 5.36 14.11 -20.88
CA ALA A 9 6.62 14.58 -20.29
C ALA A 9 6.50 15.99 -19.66
N LEU A 10 5.36 16.66 -19.80
CA LEU A 10 5.15 17.98 -19.22
C LEU A 10 4.90 17.88 -17.71
N PRO A 11 5.43 18.81 -16.89
CA PRO A 11 5.31 18.79 -15.43
C PRO A 11 3.85 19.03 -14.98
N LEU A 12 3.09 17.94 -14.89
CA LEU A 12 1.63 18.01 -14.66
C LEU A 12 1.25 18.82 -13.42
N HIS A 13 2.00 18.70 -12.33
CA HIS A 13 1.74 19.48 -11.11
C HIS A 13 1.81 21.00 -11.33
N GLU A 14 2.78 21.48 -12.09
CA GLU A 14 2.93 22.91 -12.41
C GLU A 14 1.79 23.39 -13.29
N ILE A 15 1.38 22.59 -14.27
CA ILE A 15 0.24 22.90 -15.13
C ILE A 15 -1.04 23.01 -14.29
N LEU A 16 -1.28 22.07 -13.39
CA LEU A 16 -2.49 22.07 -12.56
C LEU A 16 -2.50 23.23 -11.57
N LEU A 17 -1.35 23.58 -10.97
CA LEU A 17 -1.23 24.75 -10.09
C LEU A 17 -1.58 26.06 -10.82
N ASP A 18 -1.12 26.20 -12.07
CA ASP A 18 -1.48 27.35 -12.93
C ASP A 18 -2.97 27.36 -13.32
N ASN A 19 -3.67 26.23 -13.19
CA ASN A 19 -5.09 26.06 -13.50
C ASN A 19 -5.96 25.96 -12.23
N GLY A 20 -5.57 26.62 -11.15
CA GLY A 20 -6.41 26.80 -9.96
C GLY A 20 -6.39 25.64 -8.95
N TYR A 21 -5.60 24.58 -9.20
CA TYR A 21 -5.36 23.58 -8.15
C TYR A 21 -4.46 24.16 -7.06
N VAL A 22 -4.65 23.67 -5.83
CA VAL A 22 -3.84 24.07 -4.68
C VAL A 22 -3.24 22.85 -3.98
N ILE A 23 -2.10 23.03 -3.32
CA ILE A 23 -1.44 21.97 -2.57
C ILE A 23 -2.29 21.57 -1.35
N ASN A 24 -2.61 20.28 -1.26
CA ASN A 24 -3.17 19.67 -0.07
C ASN A 24 -2.07 19.47 0.99
N LYS A 25 -1.86 20.49 1.83
CA LYS A 25 -0.81 20.55 2.85
C LYS A 25 -0.76 19.28 3.74
N ASN A 26 -1.92 18.69 4.04
CA ASN A 26 -2.02 17.54 4.95
C ASN A 26 -1.63 16.19 4.31
N LYS A 27 -1.59 16.10 2.98
CA LYS A 27 -1.43 14.82 2.25
C LYS A 27 -0.29 14.81 1.22
N HIS A 28 0.32 15.96 0.94
CA HIS A 28 1.42 16.02 -0.02
C HIS A 28 2.75 15.55 0.60
N SER A 29 3.69 15.19 -0.27
CA SER A 29 5.08 14.91 0.10
C SER A 29 6.02 15.66 -0.85
N LYS A 30 7.29 15.81 -0.46
CA LYS A 30 8.32 16.51 -1.26
C LYS A 30 8.38 16.06 -2.73
N ASN A 31 8.31 14.75 -2.98
CA ASN A 31 8.44 14.18 -4.32
C ASN A 31 7.09 13.83 -4.97
N ASN A 32 5.99 13.89 -4.21
CA ASN A 32 4.65 13.57 -4.71
C ASN A 32 3.66 14.61 -4.20
N PRO A 33 3.52 15.74 -4.92
CA PRO A 33 2.53 16.75 -4.63
C PRO A 33 1.14 16.14 -4.64
N CYS A 34 0.34 16.46 -3.64
CA CYS A 34 -1.08 16.12 -3.59
C CYS A 34 -1.84 17.41 -3.84
N LEU A 35 -2.52 17.51 -4.97
CA LEU A 35 -3.24 18.71 -5.41
C LEU A 35 -4.74 18.51 -5.21
N LYS A 36 -5.45 19.56 -4.84
CA LYS A 36 -6.91 19.55 -4.74
C LYS A 36 -7.48 20.75 -5.48
N HIS A 37 -8.70 20.62 -5.97
CA HIS A 37 -9.45 21.69 -6.60
C HIS A 37 -10.79 21.83 -5.88
N GLU A 38 -11.32 23.05 -5.76
CA GLU A 38 -12.57 23.29 -5.03
C GLU A 38 -13.79 22.61 -5.67
N ASN A 39 -13.78 22.52 -7.01
CA ASN A 39 -14.87 21.93 -7.80
C ASN A 39 -14.71 20.41 -8.04
N GLU A 40 -13.76 19.75 -7.37
CA GLU A 40 -13.50 18.33 -7.56
C GLU A 40 -13.50 17.55 -6.25
N GLU A 41 -14.06 16.35 -6.30
CA GLU A 41 -14.02 15.44 -5.17
C GLU A 41 -12.62 14.78 -5.05
N GLY A 42 -12.07 14.84 -3.84
CA GLY A 42 -10.79 14.21 -3.51
C GLY A 42 -9.56 15.06 -3.87
N SER A 43 -8.47 14.41 -4.21
CA SER A 43 -7.19 15.04 -4.54
C SER A 43 -6.44 14.20 -5.58
N LEU A 44 -5.47 14.81 -6.24
CA LEU A 44 -4.60 14.20 -7.25
C LEU A 44 -3.19 14.11 -6.69
N VAL A 45 -2.67 12.90 -6.53
CA VAL A 45 -1.26 12.69 -6.19
C VAL A 45 -0.47 12.61 -7.47
N ILE A 46 0.48 13.53 -7.67
CA ILE A 46 1.29 13.63 -8.88
C ILE A 46 2.58 12.83 -8.72
N PHE A 47 2.96 12.11 -9.76
CA PHE A 47 4.19 11.34 -9.83
C PHE A 47 4.99 11.74 -11.06
N LYS A 48 6.30 11.91 -10.86
CA LYS A 48 7.29 11.96 -11.93
C LYS A 48 7.93 10.58 -12.05
N ASN A 49 7.96 10.04 -13.25
CA ASN A 49 8.41 8.69 -13.53
C ASN A 49 9.52 8.71 -14.56
N GLN A 50 10.52 7.85 -14.38
CA GLN A 50 11.49 7.49 -15.39
C GLN A 50 11.06 6.16 -16.00
N ASN A 51 10.83 6.20 -17.32
CA ASN A 51 10.46 5.05 -18.11
C ASN A 51 11.70 4.18 -18.39
N LYS A 52 11.48 2.93 -18.86
CA LYS A 52 12.56 1.97 -19.12
C LYS A 52 13.60 2.45 -20.14
N ASP A 53 13.19 3.30 -21.07
CA ASP A 53 14.04 3.93 -22.08
C ASP A 53 14.76 5.18 -21.55
N GLY A 54 14.60 5.51 -20.26
CA GLY A 54 15.15 6.69 -19.61
C GLY A 54 14.32 7.96 -19.81
N SER A 55 13.24 7.92 -20.60
CA SER A 55 12.37 9.08 -20.80
C SER A 55 11.57 9.42 -19.55
N ILE A 56 11.18 10.68 -19.39
CA ILE A 56 10.40 11.16 -18.24
C ILE A 56 8.92 11.23 -18.59
N SER A 57 8.06 10.83 -17.65
CA SER A 57 6.61 11.05 -17.74
C SER A 57 6.00 11.46 -16.41
N TYR A 58 4.91 12.23 -16.46
CA TYR A 58 4.14 12.66 -15.30
C TYR A 58 2.76 12.00 -15.34
N THR A 59 2.37 11.44 -14.20
CA THR A 59 1.07 10.82 -13.98
C THR A 59 0.41 11.37 -12.73
N TYR A 60 -0.89 11.19 -12.61
CA TYR A 60 -1.63 11.44 -11.38
C TYR A 60 -2.35 10.18 -10.92
N LYS A 61 -2.65 10.13 -9.62
CA LYS A 61 -3.59 9.18 -9.03
C LYS A 61 -4.66 9.93 -8.24
N GLU A 62 -5.92 9.66 -8.55
CA GLU A 62 -7.07 10.18 -7.80
C GLU A 62 -7.19 9.47 -6.44
N THR A 63 -7.29 10.24 -5.36
CA THR A 63 -7.36 9.67 -4.01
C THR A 63 -8.70 9.02 -3.68
N HIS A 64 -9.77 9.33 -4.42
CA HIS A 64 -11.13 8.85 -4.12
C HIS A 64 -11.51 7.61 -4.95
N THR A 65 -10.97 7.47 -6.17
CA THR A 65 -11.23 6.34 -7.09
C THR A 65 -10.02 5.41 -7.30
N ASP A 66 -8.84 5.79 -6.81
CA ASP A 66 -7.55 5.17 -7.18
C ASP A 66 -7.21 5.20 -8.68
N LYS A 67 -7.98 5.92 -9.51
CA LYS A 67 -7.75 6.03 -10.96
C LYS A 67 -6.40 6.68 -11.24
N VAL A 68 -5.63 6.08 -12.14
CA VAL A 68 -4.34 6.61 -12.60
C VAL A 68 -4.50 7.18 -14.00
N GLY A 69 -3.96 8.36 -14.23
CA GLY A 69 -3.99 9.02 -15.53
C GLY A 69 -2.75 9.86 -15.78
N ASN A 70 -2.71 10.47 -16.96
CA ASN A 70 -1.74 11.49 -17.35
C ASN A 70 -2.51 12.70 -17.91
N ILE A 71 -1.80 13.71 -18.40
CA ILE A 71 -2.44 14.93 -18.95
C ILE A 71 -3.50 14.64 -20.03
N ILE A 72 -3.32 13.60 -20.85
CA ILE A 72 -4.27 13.24 -21.92
C ILE A 72 -5.56 12.71 -21.31
N THR A 73 -5.45 11.76 -20.37
CA THR A 73 -6.60 11.21 -19.64
C THR A 73 -7.29 12.29 -18.82
N PHE A 74 -6.52 13.15 -18.16
CA PHE A 74 -7.03 14.27 -17.38
C PHE A 74 -7.94 15.18 -18.23
N CYS A 75 -7.46 15.58 -19.41
CA CYS A 75 -8.19 16.44 -20.33
C CYS A 75 -9.47 15.75 -20.84
N LYS A 76 -9.35 14.47 -21.24
CA LYS A 76 -10.49 13.66 -21.71
C LYS A 76 -11.58 13.54 -20.66
N ASP A 77 -11.21 13.21 -19.42
CA ASP A 77 -12.16 13.00 -18.32
C ASP A 77 -12.92 14.27 -17.93
N ARG A 78 -12.28 15.44 -18.09
CA ARG A 78 -12.84 16.75 -17.74
C ARG A 78 -13.46 17.48 -18.93
N ASN A 79 -13.47 16.85 -20.11
CA ASN A 79 -13.94 17.44 -21.35
C ASN A 79 -13.30 18.82 -21.64
N ILE A 80 -12.00 18.94 -21.38
CA ILE A 80 -11.19 20.13 -21.71
C ILE A 80 -10.18 19.77 -22.79
N SER A 81 -9.81 20.75 -23.63
CA SER A 81 -8.72 20.53 -24.58
C SER A 81 -7.36 20.68 -23.90
N VAL A 82 -6.34 20.05 -24.49
CA VAL A 82 -4.97 20.18 -23.99
C VAL A 82 -4.47 21.61 -24.20
N GLU A 83 -4.87 22.23 -25.31
CA GLU A 83 -4.54 23.61 -25.66
C GLU A 83 -5.08 24.60 -24.62
N ASP A 84 -6.33 24.41 -24.18
CA ASP A 84 -6.94 25.23 -23.13
C ASP A 84 -6.22 25.03 -21.79
N LEU A 85 -5.92 23.78 -21.42
CA LEU A 85 -5.22 23.48 -20.17
C LEU A 85 -3.81 24.09 -20.14
N LEU A 86 -3.11 24.10 -21.28
CA LEU A 86 -1.78 24.70 -21.38
C LEU A 86 -1.83 26.22 -21.51
N ALA A 87 -2.97 26.79 -21.92
CA ALA A 87 -3.21 28.24 -22.04
C ALA A 87 -2.07 29.00 -22.74
N GLY A 88 -1.52 28.45 -23.83
CA GLY A 88 -0.42 29.05 -24.60
C GLY A 88 0.96 29.00 -23.93
N LYS A 89 1.12 28.35 -22.77
CA LYS A 89 2.38 28.26 -22.00
C LYS A 89 3.22 27.00 -22.28
N LEU A 90 2.98 26.31 -23.41
CA LEU A 90 3.63 25.03 -23.74
C LEU A 90 5.17 25.09 -23.60
N GLU A 91 5.81 26.08 -24.22
CA GLU A 91 7.28 26.23 -24.15
C GLU A 91 7.77 26.60 -22.75
N GLY A 92 6.95 27.29 -21.96
CA GLY A 92 7.23 27.55 -20.55
C GLY A 92 7.31 26.26 -19.74
N TYR A 93 6.37 25.32 -19.96
CA TYR A 93 6.36 24.03 -19.27
C TYR A 93 7.48 23.09 -19.75
N ARG A 94 7.80 23.09 -21.05
CA ARG A 94 8.89 22.25 -21.61
C ARG A 94 10.26 22.57 -21.00
N ASN A 95 10.52 23.84 -20.73
CA ASN A 95 11.79 24.30 -20.20
C ASN A 95 11.81 24.40 -18.67
N LYS A 96 10.68 24.10 -18.00
CA LYS A 96 10.57 24.23 -16.56
C LYS A 96 11.35 23.11 -15.87
N LYS A 97 12.32 23.49 -15.04
CA LYS A 97 12.96 22.55 -14.11
C LYS A 97 12.09 22.48 -12.85
N ASP A 98 11.33 21.41 -12.71
CA ASP A 98 10.68 21.11 -11.43
C ASP A 98 11.64 20.46 -10.43
N THR A 99 11.23 20.44 -9.16
CA THR A 99 11.98 19.87 -8.05
C THR A 99 11.65 18.41 -7.76
N LEU A 100 10.78 17.78 -8.54
CA LEU A 100 10.37 16.40 -8.30
C LEU A 100 11.47 15.44 -8.74
N GLN A 101 11.75 14.45 -7.90
CA GLN A 101 12.61 13.34 -8.24
C GLN A 101 11.82 12.30 -9.02
N ALA A 102 12.35 11.90 -10.18
CA ALA A 102 11.75 10.84 -10.99
C ALA A 102 11.87 9.52 -10.25
N ARG A 103 10.76 8.79 -10.15
CA ARG A 103 10.74 7.42 -9.68
C ARG A 103 11.20 6.53 -10.82
N ASP A 104 12.22 5.73 -10.58
CA ASP A 104 12.57 4.68 -11.53
C ASP A 104 11.53 3.56 -11.43
N ASN A 105 10.70 3.44 -12.47
CA ASN A 105 9.70 2.37 -12.57
C ASN A 105 10.25 1.15 -13.35
N SER A 106 11.53 1.17 -13.77
CA SER A 106 12.14 0.08 -14.53
C SER A 106 12.33 -1.20 -13.69
N SER A 107 12.25 -1.06 -12.37
CA SER A 107 11.92 -2.11 -11.42
C SER A 107 11.01 -1.48 -10.37
N GLU A 108 10.00 -2.19 -9.85
CA GLU A 108 9.55 -1.84 -8.50
C GLU A 108 10.81 -1.89 -7.62
N ASN A 109 11.35 -0.75 -7.19
CA ASN A 109 12.67 -0.59 -6.56
C ASN A 109 13.07 -1.82 -5.71
N ASN A 110 13.71 -2.80 -6.34
CA ASN A 110 14.01 -4.07 -5.69
C ASN A 110 14.93 -3.81 -4.49
N GLU A 111 15.81 -2.82 -4.59
CA GLU A 111 16.71 -2.43 -3.50
C GLU A 111 15.98 -1.80 -2.31
N GLU A 112 15.01 -0.90 -2.51
CA GLU A 112 14.26 -0.29 -1.41
C GLU A 112 13.35 -1.32 -0.73
N ILE A 113 12.65 -2.14 -1.54
CA ILE A 113 11.84 -3.23 -1.02
C ILE A 113 12.72 -4.23 -0.26
N GLN A 114 13.89 -4.57 -0.80
CA GLN A 114 14.81 -5.49 -0.13
C GLN A 114 15.37 -4.91 1.17
N LYS A 115 15.64 -3.59 1.23
CA LYS A 115 15.98 -2.89 2.48
C LYS A 115 14.87 -3.02 3.51
N ILE A 116 13.60 -2.83 3.10
CA ILE A 116 12.44 -2.97 4.00
C ILE A 116 12.26 -4.41 4.48
N ILE A 117 12.44 -5.40 3.59
CA ILE A 117 12.38 -6.82 3.95
C ILE A 117 13.48 -7.14 4.98
N ASN A 118 14.69 -6.66 4.75
CA ASN A 118 15.82 -6.88 5.65
C ASN A 118 15.62 -6.16 6.99
N GLU A 119 15.11 -4.92 6.98
CA GLU A 119 14.69 -4.19 8.19
C GLU A 119 13.70 -5.03 8.99
N PHE A 120 12.61 -5.49 8.37
CA PHE A 120 11.57 -6.26 9.03
C PHE A 120 12.09 -7.57 9.64
N LYS A 121 12.95 -8.30 8.92
CA LYS A 121 13.57 -9.54 9.41
C LYS A 121 14.43 -9.31 10.65
N ASN A 122 15.11 -8.17 10.72
CA ASN A 122 16.00 -7.81 11.82
C ASN A 122 15.26 -7.21 13.03
N LEU A 123 13.97 -6.91 12.91
CA LEU A 123 13.17 -6.44 14.05
C LEU A 123 12.98 -7.55 15.09
N LYS A 124 12.91 -7.13 16.35
CA LYS A 124 12.63 -8.03 17.47
C LYS A 124 11.19 -8.56 17.38
N PRO A 125 10.93 -9.80 17.84
CA PRO A 125 9.57 -10.28 18.03
C PRO A 125 8.74 -9.32 18.90
N TYR A 126 7.45 -9.19 18.59
CA TYR A 126 6.54 -8.37 19.38
C TYR A 126 6.29 -9.01 20.75
N ASP A 127 6.38 -8.21 21.80
CA ASP A 127 6.15 -8.67 23.17
C ASP A 127 4.65 -8.76 23.46
N LEU A 128 4.11 -9.98 23.44
CA LEU A 128 2.70 -10.24 23.72
C LEU A 128 2.31 -9.95 25.17
N GLN A 129 3.25 -10.05 26.13
CA GLN A 129 2.97 -9.72 27.53
C GLN A 129 2.78 -8.21 27.70
N ASN A 130 3.54 -7.40 26.96
CA ASN A 130 3.48 -5.93 27.00
C ASN A 130 2.76 -5.31 25.79
N ALA A 131 1.86 -6.07 25.14
CA ALA A 131 1.08 -5.68 23.97
C ALA A 131 0.00 -4.62 24.26
N THR A 132 0.45 -3.42 24.67
CA THR A 132 -0.41 -2.32 25.12
C THR A 132 -1.45 -1.93 24.07
N LEU A 133 -1.06 -1.93 22.79
CA LEU A 133 -1.94 -1.61 21.67
C LEU A 133 -3.12 -2.58 21.53
N ILE A 134 -2.88 -3.87 21.80
CA ILE A 134 -3.88 -4.94 21.72
C ILE A 134 -4.82 -4.84 22.93
N LYS A 135 -4.25 -4.74 24.13
CA LYS A 135 -5.01 -4.62 25.39
C LYS A 135 -5.94 -3.42 25.41
N LYS A 136 -5.50 -2.26 24.89
CA LYS A 136 -6.34 -1.05 24.77
C LYS A 136 -7.58 -1.24 23.87
N ARG A 137 -7.61 -2.26 23.02
CA ARG A 137 -8.74 -2.62 22.16
C ARG A 137 -9.64 -3.70 22.77
N GLY A 138 -9.33 -4.18 23.97
CA GLY A 138 -10.12 -5.20 24.66
C GLY A 138 -9.96 -6.62 24.09
N ILE A 139 -8.91 -6.87 23.29
CA ILE A 139 -8.64 -8.18 22.67
C ILE A 139 -7.72 -9.00 23.57
N ASP A 140 -8.02 -10.30 23.78
CA ASP A 140 -7.11 -11.20 24.47
C ASP A 140 -5.81 -11.40 23.67
N THR A 141 -4.68 -11.03 24.27
CA THR A 141 -3.35 -11.17 23.68
C THR A 141 -2.97 -12.61 23.38
N LYS A 142 -3.58 -13.61 24.05
CA LYS A 142 -3.31 -15.04 23.78
C LYS A 142 -3.74 -15.47 22.38
N LEU A 143 -4.71 -14.79 21.78
CA LEU A 143 -5.16 -15.07 20.40
C LEU A 143 -4.06 -14.87 19.36
N LEU A 144 -3.03 -14.08 19.70
CA LEU A 144 -1.91 -13.76 18.83
C LEU A 144 -0.78 -14.80 18.86
N GLU A 145 -0.77 -15.72 19.82
CA GLU A 145 0.30 -16.72 19.98
C GLU A 145 0.56 -17.54 18.70
N PRO A 146 -0.48 -18.04 17.98
CA PRO A 146 -0.26 -18.78 16.75
C PRO A 146 0.34 -17.94 15.61
N TYR A 147 0.30 -16.60 15.72
CA TYR A 147 0.75 -15.65 14.71
C TYR A 147 2.07 -14.96 15.06
N LYS A 148 2.69 -15.29 16.19
CA LYS A 148 3.82 -14.54 16.78
C LYS A 148 5.00 -14.27 15.83
N GLU A 149 5.26 -15.16 14.87
CA GLU A 149 6.34 -15.01 13.90
C GLU A 149 6.13 -13.83 12.93
N HIS A 150 4.88 -13.41 12.75
CA HIS A 150 4.50 -12.26 11.94
C HIS A 150 4.54 -10.93 12.69
N LEU A 151 4.61 -10.98 14.02
CA LEU A 151 4.47 -9.81 14.88
C LEU A 151 5.86 -9.31 15.26
N LYS A 152 6.21 -8.10 14.80
CA LYS A 152 7.51 -7.47 15.09
C LYS A 152 7.33 -6.18 15.87
N THR A 153 8.42 -5.71 16.46
CA THR A 153 8.44 -4.44 17.20
C THR A 153 9.70 -3.61 16.98
N ASP A 154 9.56 -2.29 17.16
CA ASP A 154 10.66 -1.33 17.21
C ASP A 154 11.00 -0.94 18.65
N ASN A 155 11.93 0.00 18.81
CA ASN A 155 12.35 0.50 20.12
C ASN A 155 11.26 1.28 20.87
N PHE A 156 10.13 1.57 20.24
CA PHE A 156 8.98 2.26 20.85
C PHE A 156 7.83 1.28 21.18
N ASN A 157 8.11 -0.03 21.10
CA ASN A 157 7.15 -1.11 21.31
C ASN A 157 5.95 -1.07 20.33
N ASN A 158 6.09 -0.42 19.17
CA ASN A 158 5.03 -0.37 18.18
C ASN A 158 4.79 -1.77 17.58
N LEU A 159 3.57 -2.06 17.13
CA LEU A 159 3.26 -3.30 16.42
C LEU A 159 3.58 -3.13 14.93
N ILE A 160 4.48 -3.93 14.40
CA ILE A 160 4.91 -3.86 13.01
C ILE A 160 4.51 -5.14 12.28
N LEU A 161 3.72 -5.00 11.21
CA LEU A 161 3.32 -6.09 10.33
C LEU A 161 3.89 -5.89 8.92
N ALA A 162 4.22 -6.99 8.25
CA ALA A 162 4.57 -6.98 6.83
C ALA A 162 3.32 -6.84 5.96
N THR A 163 3.49 -6.20 4.79
CA THR A 163 2.46 -6.12 3.75
C THR A 163 2.91 -6.84 2.50
N TYR A 164 1.97 -7.48 1.80
CA TYR A 164 2.24 -8.38 0.70
C TYR A 164 1.43 -8.02 -0.54
N LEU A 165 1.99 -8.32 -1.71
CA LEU A 165 1.31 -8.23 -3.00
C LEU A 165 1.56 -9.49 -3.81
N ALA A 166 0.57 -9.86 -4.60
CA ALA A 166 0.72 -10.87 -5.63
C ALA A 166 0.98 -10.21 -6.97
N PHE A 167 1.81 -10.84 -7.80
CA PHE A 167 2.16 -10.34 -9.12
C PHE A 167 2.02 -11.45 -10.16
N GLU A 168 1.45 -11.12 -11.30
CA GLU A 168 1.48 -12.03 -12.44
C GLU A 168 2.84 -11.93 -13.12
N ASN A 169 3.58 -13.02 -13.11
CA ASN A 169 4.77 -13.16 -13.94
C ASN A 169 4.44 -14.13 -15.07
N LYS A 170 4.39 -13.63 -16.31
CA LYS A 170 4.06 -14.43 -17.50
C LYS A 170 5.03 -15.59 -17.74
N ASN A 171 6.22 -15.53 -17.15
CA ASN A 171 7.23 -16.58 -17.26
C ASN A 171 7.12 -17.64 -16.14
N LEU A 172 6.26 -17.42 -15.15
CA LEU A 172 6.03 -18.36 -14.05
C LEU A 172 4.62 -18.95 -14.15
N ASN A 173 4.51 -20.27 -14.02
CA ASN A 173 3.22 -20.96 -13.89
C ASN A 173 2.57 -20.77 -12.50
N VAL A 174 3.11 -19.86 -11.70
CA VAL A 174 2.70 -19.55 -10.33
C VAL A 174 2.61 -18.02 -10.21
N ILE A 175 1.62 -17.54 -9.46
CA ILE A 175 1.47 -16.13 -9.10
C ILE A 175 2.21 -15.97 -7.77
N PRO A 176 3.46 -15.47 -7.73
CA PRO A 176 4.18 -15.32 -6.47
C PRO A 176 3.53 -14.24 -5.58
N ILE A 177 3.67 -14.42 -4.27
CA ILE A 177 3.33 -13.41 -3.25
C ILE A 177 4.64 -12.92 -2.66
N HIS A 178 4.87 -11.60 -2.71
CA HIS A 178 6.07 -10.97 -2.20
C HIS A 178 5.73 -9.94 -1.13
N GLN A 179 6.60 -9.83 -0.12
CA GLN A 179 6.54 -8.71 0.80
C GLN A 179 6.90 -7.44 0.01
N CYS A 180 6.07 -6.40 0.16
CA CYS A 180 6.18 -5.15 -0.57
C CYS A 180 6.31 -3.93 0.36
N GLY A 181 6.14 -4.12 1.66
CA GLY A 181 6.23 -3.07 2.66
C GLY A 181 6.04 -3.58 4.08
N ILE A 182 5.91 -2.62 5.01
CA ILE A 182 5.56 -2.82 6.40
C ILE A 182 4.60 -1.71 6.87
N ASN A 183 3.78 -2.04 7.87
CA ASN A 183 2.87 -1.12 8.53
C ASN A 183 3.16 -1.08 10.03
N LYS A 184 3.58 0.09 10.52
CA LYS A 184 3.92 0.35 11.92
C LYS A 184 2.69 0.95 12.60
N ARG A 185 2.02 0.18 13.45
CA ARG A 185 0.89 0.64 14.27
C ARG A 185 1.42 1.21 15.58
N LEU A 186 1.12 2.49 15.82
CA LEU A 186 1.75 3.27 16.88
C LEU A 186 1.04 3.04 18.22
N ASN A 187 1.81 2.76 19.28
CA ASN A 187 1.29 2.75 20.66
C ASN A 187 0.79 4.13 21.09
N THR A 188 1.56 5.14 20.70
CA THR A 188 1.28 6.56 20.95
C THR A 188 1.08 7.24 19.60
N PRO A 189 -0.15 7.65 19.24
CA PRO A 189 -0.40 8.37 18.00
C PRO A 189 0.42 9.66 17.93
N LEU A 190 0.90 10.01 16.74
CA LEU A 190 1.61 11.28 16.52
C LEU A 190 0.59 12.39 16.36
N SER A 191 0.51 13.28 17.34
CA SER A 191 -0.39 14.44 17.36
C SER A 191 0.18 15.68 16.65
N THR A 192 1.48 15.71 16.37
CA THR A 192 2.14 16.83 15.67
C THR A 192 2.72 16.40 14.33
N ASP A 193 2.90 17.35 13.42
CA ASP A 193 3.67 17.16 12.20
C ASP A 193 5.18 17.37 12.45
N LYS A 194 5.97 17.34 11.37
CA LYS A 194 7.44 17.50 11.45
C LYS A 194 7.88 18.92 11.81
N GLU A 195 6.99 19.90 11.64
CA GLU A 195 7.24 21.32 11.90
C GLU A 195 6.73 21.72 13.30
N GLY A 196 6.12 20.78 14.03
CA GLY A 196 5.58 20.99 15.37
C GLY A 196 4.12 21.43 15.38
N ASN A 197 3.46 21.57 14.23
CA ASN A 197 2.05 21.96 14.19
C ASN A 197 1.16 20.81 14.66
N ILE A 198 0.08 21.15 15.38
CA ILE A 198 -0.92 20.17 15.83
C ILE A 198 -1.69 19.65 14.63
N ARG A 199 -1.86 18.33 14.56
CA ARG A 199 -2.69 17.64 13.57
C ARG A 199 -4.14 17.60 14.04
N ASP A 200 -5.07 17.93 13.15
CA ASP A 200 -6.51 17.72 13.40
C ASP A 200 -6.84 16.24 13.70
N LYS A 201 -6.11 15.32 13.07
CA LYS A 201 -6.23 13.87 13.29
C LYS A 201 -4.85 13.28 13.58
N PRO A 202 -4.63 12.75 14.81
CA PRO A 202 -3.39 12.08 15.15
C PRO A 202 -3.10 10.88 14.26
N LEU A 203 -1.85 10.73 13.84
CA LEU A 203 -1.41 9.63 13.01
C LEU A 203 -1.26 8.37 13.88
N LYS A 204 -2.08 7.34 13.61
CA LYS A 204 -2.09 6.08 14.37
C LYS A 204 -1.19 4.99 13.75
N SER A 205 -0.76 5.17 12.52
CA SER A 205 0.10 4.22 11.81
C SER A 205 0.99 4.88 10.79
N ILE A 206 2.12 4.24 10.49
CA ILE A 206 3.09 4.68 9.47
C ILE A 206 3.33 3.50 8.53
N ALA A 207 3.07 3.72 7.24
CA ALA A 207 3.38 2.75 6.19
C ALA A 207 4.76 3.05 5.59
N GLN A 208 5.53 2.00 5.30
CA GLN A 208 6.81 2.07 4.61
C GLN A 208 6.83 1.04 3.49
N GLY A 209 7.23 1.45 2.29
CA GLY A 209 7.12 0.64 1.08
C GLY A 209 5.74 0.75 0.42
N SER A 210 5.42 -0.25 -0.40
CA SER A 210 4.16 -0.31 -1.13
C SER A 210 3.00 -0.72 -0.24
N LYS A 211 1.83 -0.14 -0.51
CA LYS A 211 0.57 -0.59 0.11
C LYS A 211 0.29 -2.02 -0.34
N GLY A 212 0.08 -2.91 0.62
CA GLY A 212 -0.18 -4.34 0.39
C GLY A 212 -1.18 -4.89 1.41
N ILE A 213 -1.46 -6.17 1.29
CA ILE A 213 -2.32 -6.94 2.19
C ILE A 213 -1.49 -7.39 3.40
N GLU A 214 -2.06 -7.25 4.59
CA GLU A 214 -1.49 -7.84 5.81
C GLU A 214 -2.11 -9.22 6.01
N VAL A 215 -1.27 -10.22 6.31
CA VAL A 215 -1.75 -11.57 6.59
C VAL A 215 -1.10 -12.11 7.86
N LEU A 216 -1.92 -12.61 8.77
CA LEU A 216 -1.51 -13.43 9.91
C LEU A 216 -2.00 -14.85 9.68
N PHE A 217 -1.10 -15.83 9.70
CA PHE A 217 -1.45 -17.23 9.52
C PHE A 217 -0.72 -18.10 10.55
N PRO A 218 -1.30 -19.24 10.95
CA PRO A 218 -0.64 -20.14 11.88
C PRO A 218 0.54 -20.86 11.22
N ASN A 219 1.53 -21.26 12.01
CA ASN A 219 2.69 -22.01 11.51
C ASN A 219 2.31 -23.26 10.69
N ASN A 220 1.20 -23.94 11.07
CA ASN A 220 0.71 -25.09 10.33
C ASN A 220 -0.53 -24.73 9.48
N LEU A 221 -0.28 -24.40 8.20
CA LEU A 221 -1.32 -24.09 7.24
C LEU A 221 -2.24 -25.27 6.90
N SER A 222 -1.87 -26.53 7.20
CA SER A 222 -2.76 -27.66 6.91
C SER A 222 -3.99 -27.72 7.81
N LEU A 223 -3.93 -27.08 8.99
CA LEU A 223 -5.02 -27.05 9.97
C LEU A 223 -6.03 -25.93 9.73
N VAL A 224 -5.76 -25.04 8.77
CA VAL A 224 -6.61 -23.88 8.50
C VAL A 224 -7.98 -24.32 8.01
N LYS A 225 -9.03 -23.88 8.70
CA LYS A 225 -10.44 -24.05 8.35
C LYS A 225 -11.12 -22.72 8.05
N ASN A 226 -10.64 -21.63 8.65
CA ASN A 226 -11.26 -20.31 8.56
C ASN A 226 -10.32 -19.32 7.89
N VAL A 227 -10.88 -18.46 7.04
CA VAL A 227 -10.19 -17.30 6.47
C VAL A 227 -11.06 -16.08 6.68
N ILE A 228 -10.55 -15.15 7.48
CA ILE A 228 -11.27 -13.93 7.91
C ILE A 228 -10.65 -12.75 7.18
N VAL A 229 -11.45 -12.05 6.38
CA VAL A 229 -11.02 -10.89 5.60
C VAL A 229 -11.72 -9.63 6.11
N THR A 230 -10.96 -8.63 6.53
CA THR A 230 -11.50 -7.35 7.01
C THR A 230 -10.65 -6.17 6.51
N GLU A 231 -11.09 -4.94 6.81
CA GLU A 231 -10.32 -3.73 6.47
C GLU A 231 -9.06 -3.59 7.35
N ASN A 232 -9.12 -4.05 8.59
CA ASN A 232 -8.06 -3.89 9.59
C ASN A 232 -7.87 -5.18 10.41
N ILE A 233 -6.63 -5.57 10.63
CA ILE A 233 -6.31 -6.80 11.38
C ILE A 233 -6.94 -6.86 12.77
N PHE A 234 -7.20 -5.71 13.40
CA PHE A 234 -7.87 -5.64 14.69
C PHE A 234 -9.33 -6.08 14.61
N ASP A 235 -10.01 -5.78 13.51
CA ASP A 235 -11.38 -6.22 13.27
C ASP A 235 -11.41 -7.74 13.04
N SER A 236 -10.41 -8.28 12.31
CA SER A 236 -10.26 -9.73 12.17
C SER A 236 -10.03 -10.43 13.51
N LEU A 237 -9.21 -9.85 14.39
CA LEU A 237 -8.95 -10.39 15.73
C LEU A 237 -10.20 -10.33 16.62
N ALA A 238 -10.92 -9.20 16.62
CA ALA A 238 -12.16 -9.06 17.37
C ALA A 238 -13.23 -10.03 16.86
N TYR A 239 -13.37 -10.19 15.54
CA TYR A 239 -14.28 -11.17 14.95
C TYR A 239 -13.92 -12.60 15.36
N LEU A 240 -12.63 -12.96 15.29
CA LEU A 240 -12.14 -14.27 15.72
C LEU A 240 -12.51 -14.57 17.17
N GLU A 241 -12.33 -13.60 18.07
CA GLU A 241 -12.67 -13.70 19.49
C GLU A 241 -14.18 -13.84 19.71
N LEU A 242 -14.98 -12.95 19.10
CA LEU A 242 -16.43 -12.93 19.26
C LEU A 242 -17.11 -14.20 18.74
N GLN A 243 -16.55 -14.81 17.69
CA GLN A 243 -17.07 -16.07 17.12
C GLN A 243 -16.49 -17.32 17.78
N GLY A 244 -15.56 -17.18 18.75
CA GLY A 244 -14.90 -18.31 19.40
C GLY A 244 -14.12 -19.20 18.43
N LEU A 245 -13.59 -18.63 17.35
CA LEU A 245 -12.83 -19.38 16.35
C LEU A 245 -11.41 -19.67 16.86
N GLU A 246 -10.91 -20.88 16.61
CA GLU A 246 -9.57 -21.27 17.02
C GLU A 246 -8.49 -20.55 16.17
N PRO A 247 -7.58 -19.75 16.78
CA PRO A 247 -6.57 -19.03 16.01
C PRO A 247 -5.56 -19.95 15.30
N LYS A 248 -5.29 -21.16 15.82
CA LYS A 248 -4.45 -22.15 15.11
C LYS A 248 -5.09 -22.70 13.82
N GLU A 249 -6.40 -22.52 13.66
CA GLU A 249 -7.17 -22.97 12.49
C GLU A 249 -7.65 -21.80 11.62
N SER A 250 -7.19 -20.58 11.90
CA SER A 250 -7.73 -19.36 11.29
C SER A 250 -6.63 -18.50 10.67
N VAL A 251 -6.85 -18.04 9.45
CA VAL A 251 -6.03 -17.03 8.78
C VAL A 251 -6.73 -15.69 8.84
N LEU A 252 -6.00 -14.63 9.19
CA LEU A 252 -6.51 -13.26 9.25
C LEU A 252 -5.89 -12.44 8.11
N ILE A 253 -6.74 -11.86 7.27
CA ILE A 253 -6.35 -11.02 6.13
C ILE A 253 -6.92 -9.61 6.35
N SER A 254 -6.07 -8.61 6.21
CA SER A 254 -6.43 -7.19 6.35
C SER A 254 -6.04 -6.41 5.11
N THR A 255 -6.97 -5.64 4.55
CA THR A 255 -6.71 -4.80 3.37
C THR A 255 -5.98 -3.50 3.71
N ALA A 256 -5.75 -3.24 5.00
CA ALA A 256 -5.12 -2.02 5.52
C ALA A 256 -5.77 -0.74 4.96
N GLY A 257 -7.11 -0.71 4.97
CA GLY A 257 -7.93 0.37 4.41
C GLY A 257 -8.41 0.11 2.97
N GLN A 258 -8.63 1.18 2.21
CA GLN A 258 -9.06 1.12 0.79
C GLN A 258 -8.01 0.40 -0.08
N PHE A 259 -8.36 -0.76 -0.62
CA PHE A 259 -7.44 -1.57 -1.43
C PHE A 259 -8.05 -1.90 -2.78
N ASN A 260 -7.20 -1.92 -3.81
CA ASN A 260 -7.63 -2.17 -5.18
C ASN A 260 -8.19 -3.60 -5.32
N ALA A 261 -9.43 -3.73 -5.81
CA ALA A 261 -10.12 -5.01 -5.92
C ALA A 261 -9.39 -6.04 -6.79
N GLN A 262 -8.80 -5.63 -7.91
CA GLN A 262 -8.04 -6.53 -8.81
C GLN A 262 -6.78 -7.07 -8.12
N LYS A 263 -6.06 -6.22 -7.37
CA LYS A 263 -4.89 -6.65 -6.59
C LYS A 263 -5.28 -7.62 -5.48
N LEU A 264 -6.42 -7.39 -4.81
CA LEU A 264 -6.93 -8.28 -3.78
C LEU A 264 -7.33 -9.64 -4.38
N GLU A 265 -8.05 -9.64 -5.49
CA GLU A 265 -8.45 -10.86 -6.19
C GLU A 265 -7.23 -11.69 -6.58
N LEU A 266 -6.22 -11.06 -7.18
CA LEU A 266 -4.98 -11.72 -7.55
C LEU A 266 -4.25 -12.31 -6.33
N PHE A 267 -4.22 -11.55 -5.22
CA PHE A 267 -3.66 -12.00 -3.95
C PHE A 267 -4.38 -13.23 -3.42
N LEU A 268 -5.71 -13.17 -3.29
CA LEU A 268 -6.54 -14.27 -2.77
C LEU A 268 -6.45 -15.52 -3.65
N LYS A 269 -6.46 -15.36 -4.98
CA LYS A 269 -6.28 -16.47 -5.93
C LYS A 269 -4.96 -17.20 -5.71
N SER A 270 -3.86 -16.46 -5.57
CA SER A 270 -2.56 -17.06 -5.27
C SER A 270 -2.55 -17.71 -3.89
N PHE A 271 -3.04 -17.00 -2.88
CA PHE A 271 -3.03 -17.45 -1.49
C PHE A 271 -3.79 -18.76 -1.31
N PHE A 272 -5.02 -18.84 -1.84
CA PHE A 272 -5.83 -20.07 -1.75
C PHE A 272 -5.25 -21.24 -2.54
N LYS A 273 -4.60 -20.98 -3.68
CA LYS A 273 -3.86 -22.02 -4.42
C LYS A 273 -2.72 -22.61 -3.58
N GLN A 274 -1.96 -21.74 -2.91
CA GLN A 274 -0.87 -22.18 -2.01
C GLN A 274 -1.41 -22.94 -0.79
N LEU A 275 -2.48 -22.44 -0.17
CA LEU A 275 -3.12 -23.09 0.98
C LEU A 275 -3.60 -24.50 0.63
N LYS A 276 -4.35 -24.64 -0.47
CA LYS A 276 -4.83 -25.94 -0.96
C LYS A 276 -3.68 -26.90 -1.25
N GLY A 277 -2.60 -26.41 -1.87
CA GLY A 277 -1.40 -27.22 -2.14
C GLY A 277 -0.75 -27.76 -0.86
N ARG A 278 -0.66 -26.95 0.21
CA ARG A 278 -0.14 -27.37 1.51
C ARG A 278 -1.02 -28.43 2.18
N GLN A 279 -2.33 -28.24 2.15
CA GLN A 279 -3.30 -29.19 2.70
C GLN A 279 -3.25 -30.54 1.98
N GLN A 280 -3.23 -30.53 0.64
CA GLN A 280 -3.14 -31.75 -0.16
C GLN A 280 -1.81 -32.48 0.04
N GLY A 281 -0.70 -31.73 0.16
CA GLY A 281 0.61 -32.31 0.48
C GLY A 281 0.63 -33.01 1.83
N ALA A 282 0.03 -32.40 2.87
CA ALA A 282 -0.08 -33.00 4.19
C ALA A 282 -0.94 -34.29 4.17
N TYR A 283 -2.07 -34.26 3.45
CA TYR A 283 -2.93 -35.44 3.29
C TYR A 283 -2.22 -36.59 2.58
N ASN A 284 -1.51 -36.31 1.47
CA ASN A 284 -0.75 -37.32 0.75
C ASN A 284 0.40 -37.90 1.57
N HIS A 285 0.99 -37.12 2.48
CA HIS A 285 2.02 -37.61 3.40
C HIS A 285 1.42 -38.55 4.45
N TYR A 286 0.25 -38.20 5.01
CA TYR A 286 -0.49 -39.06 5.94
C TYR A 286 -0.79 -40.43 5.31
N LEU A 287 -1.33 -40.45 4.08
CA LEU A 287 -1.65 -41.69 3.35
C LEU A 287 -0.44 -42.59 3.04
N LYS A 288 0.79 -42.06 3.09
CA LYS A 288 2.02 -42.85 2.86
C LYS A 288 2.60 -43.45 4.14
N GLN A 289 2.08 -43.04 5.30
CA GLN A 289 2.51 -43.53 6.61
C GLN A 289 1.62 -44.67 7.14
N GLU A 290 0.51 -44.95 6.45
CA GLU A 290 -0.30 -46.17 6.57
C GLU A 290 0.15 -47.22 5.53
#